data_AF-A0A0N0JSS0-F1
#
_entry.id   AF-A0A0N0JSS0-F1
#
_cell.length_a   1.000
_cell.length_b   1.000
_cell.length_c   1.000
_cell.angle_alpha   90.00
_cell.angle_beta   90.00
_cell.angle_gamma   90.00
#
_symmetry.space_group_name_H-M   'P 1'
#
loop_
_entity.id
_entity.type
_entity.pdbx_description
1 polymer ?
#
loop_
_entity_poly.entity_id
_entity_poly.type
_entity_poly.pdbx_seq_one_letter_code
_entity_poly.pdbx_strand_id
1 'polypeptide(L)'
;MSKILDPRGGAAGLAALSICESLILAMGDLKIMGEQDAIGVVKDAAEAHRGSGATEDERSLHGEVAAILDQIIAGGNSIRRR
;
A
#
# COMPACT_ATOMS: atom_id res chain seq x y z
N MET A 1 -10.95 2.20 26.71
CA MET A 1 -11.59 1.11 25.94
C MET A 1 -10.58 0.67 24.88
N SER A 2 -9.90 -0.45 25.12
CA SER A 2 -8.82 -0.95 24.26
C SER A 2 -9.42 -1.50 22.97
N LYS A 3 -9.28 -0.77 21.85
CA LYS A 3 -9.48 -1.33 20.50
C LYS A 3 -8.24 -2.20 20.22
N ILE A 4 -8.20 -3.35 20.89
CA ILE A 4 -7.28 -4.44 20.59
C ILE A 4 -7.49 -4.77 19.11
N LEU A 5 -6.41 -4.55 18.36
CA LEU A 5 -6.04 -5.17 17.10
C LEU A 5 -6.97 -6.35 16.78
N ASP A 6 -7.82 -6.21 15.76
CA ASP A 6 -8.42 -7.38 15.13
C ASP A 6 -7.27 -8.20 14.54
N PRO A 7 -6.93 -9.38 15.10
CA PRO A 7 -5.82 -10.18 14.59
C PRO A 7 -6.09 -10.64 13.16
N ARG A 8 -7.37 -10.70 12.74
CA ARG A 8 -7.76 -10.92 11.35
C ARG A 8 -7.58 -9.67 10.51
N GLY A 9 -7.73 -8.47 11.06
CA GLY A 9 -7.39 -7.21 10.38
C GLY A 9 -5.90 -7.14 10.04
N GLY A 10 -5.04 -7.53 10.97
CA GLY A 10 -3.59 -7.66 10.73
C GLY A 10 -3.26 -8.74 9.71
N ALA A 11 -3.79 -9.96 9.88
CA ALA A 11 -3.52 -11.07 8.98
C ALA A 11 -4.11 -10.86 7.57
N ALA A 12 -5.33 -10.33 7.45
CA ALA A 12 -5.95 -10.00 6.17
C ALA A 12 -5.23 -8.84 5.48
N GLY A 13 -4.80 -7.82 6.24
CA GLY A 13 -3.99 -6.72 5.71
C GLY A 13 -2.65 -7.22 5.16
N LEU A 14 -1.97 -8.11 5.89
CA LEU A 14 -0.71 -8.70 5.44
C LEU A 14 -0.90 -9.60 4.21
N ALA A 15 -1.98 -10.39 4.17
CA ALA A 15 -2.31 -11.22 3.01
C ALA A 15 -2.63 -10.36 1.77
N ALA A 16 -3.43 -9.31 1.92
CA ALA A 16 -3.75 -8.39 0.83
C ALA A 16 -2.48 -7.70 0.29
N LEU A 17 -1.60 -7.24 1.18
CA LEU A 17 -0.31 -6.66 0.81
C LEU A 17 0.52 -7.66 -0.01
N SER A 18 0.72 -8.88 0.50
CA SER A 18 1.51 -9.90 -0.18
C SER A 18 0.97 -10.27 -1.58
N ILE A 19 -0.36 -10.29 -1.73
CA ILE A 19 -1.02 -10.49 -3.03
C ILE A 19 -0.70 -9.32 -3.98
N CYS A 20 -0.85 -8.07 -3.52
CA CYS A 20 -0.56 -6.87 -4.32
C CYS A 20 0.92 -6.83 -4.75
N GLU A 21 1.85 -7.16 -3.86
CA GLU A 21 3.28 -7.22 -4.16
C GLU A 21 3.58 -8.26 -5.24
N SER A 22 3.00 -9.45 -5.10
CA SER A 22 3.15 -10.53 -6.08
C SER A 22 2.61 -10.12 -7.47
N LEU A 23 1.50 -9.39 -7.50
CA LEU A 23 0.91 -8.84 -8.72
C LEU A 23 1.83 -7.80 -9.38
N ILE A 24 2.34 -6.83 -8.63
CA ILE A 24 3.25 -5.79 -9.16
C ILE A 24 4.52 -6.42 -9.72
N LEU A 25 5.11 -7.38 -9.00
CA LEU A 25 6.27 -8.14 -9.47
C LEU A 25 5.97 -8.91 -10.76
N ALA A 26 4.82 -9.59 -10.84
CA ALA A 26 4.42 -10.33 -12.04
C ALA A 26 4.20 -9.40 -13.25
N MET A 27 3.57 -8.24 -13.04
CA MET A 27 3.39 -7.23 -14.11
C MET A 27 4.73 -6.69 -14.63
N GLY A 28 5.70 -6.48 -13.74
CA GLY A 28 7.06 -6.11 -14.12
C GLY A 28 7.78 -7.21 -14.91
N ASP A 29 7.70 -8.46 -14.44
CA ASP A 29 8.32 -9.62 -15.11
C ASP A 29 7.71 -9.87 -16.50
N LEU A 30 6.41 -9.61 -16.68
CA LEU A 30 5.71 -9.69 -17.96
C LEU A 30 5.91 -8.44 -18.83
N LYS A 31 6.65 -7.42 -18.36
CA LYS A 31 6.87 -6.13 -19.03
C LYS A 31 5.58 -5.36 -19.36
N ILE A 32 4.54 -5.56 -18.56
CA ILE A 32 3.25 -4.86 -18.67
C ILE A 32 3.36 -3.47 -18.04
N MET A 33 4.13 -3.35 -16.96
CA MET A 33 4.27 -2.13 -16.16
C MET A 33 5.75 -1.91 -15.84
N GLY A 34 6.26 -0.71 -16.11
CA GLY A 34 7.62 -0.34 -15.72
C GLY A 34 7.73 -0.02 -14.22
N GLU A 35 8.96 0.04 -13.71
CA GLU A 35 9.21 0.43 -12.31
C GLU A 35 8.62 1.81 -11.97
N GLN A 36 8.78 2.80 -12.85
CA GLN A 36 8.24 4.14 -12.61
C GLN A 36 6.71 4.18 -12.64
N ASP A 37 6.08 3.35 -13.46
CA ASP A 37 4.62 3.22 -13.51
C ASP A 37 4.10 2.56 -12.22
N ALA A 38 4.78 1.52 -11.73
CA ALA A 38 4.45 0.88 -10.47
C ALA A 38 4.58 1.85 -9.28
N ILE A 39 5.67 2.64 -9.23
CA ILE A 39 5.84 3.71 -8.24
C ILE A 39 4.71 4.73 -8.36
N GLY A 40 4.36 5.13 -9.59
CA GLY A 40 3.26 6.07 -9.87
C GLY A 40 1.92 5.58 -9.31
N VAL A 41 1.54 4.32 -9.59
CA VAL A 41 0.30 3.73 -9.09
C VAL A 41 0.23 3.73 -7.55
N VAL A 42 1.33 3.36 -6.89
CA VAL A 42 1.36 3.33 -5.41
C VAL A 42 1.31 4.75 -4.84
N LYS A 43 1.97 5.71 -5.49
CA LYS A 43 1.95 7.13 -5.10
C LYS A 43 0.56 7.74 -5.26
N ASP A 44 -0.12 7.46 -6.37
CA ASP A 44 -1.49 7.92 -6.61
C ASP A 44 -2.44 7.38 -5.53
N ALA A 45 -2.28 6.12 -5.14
CA ALA A 45 -3.02 5.54 -4.03
C ALA A 45 -2.73 6.27 -2.70
N ALA A 46 -1.47 6.58 -2.40
CA ALA A 46 -1.10 7.30 -1.19
C ALA A 46 -1.73 8.70 -1.15
N GLU A 47 -1.70 9.44 -2.28
CA GLU A 47 -2.31 10.76 -2.39
C GLU A 47 -3.83 10.71 -2.24
N ALA A 48 -4.50 9.71 -2.84
CA ALA A 48 -5.94 9.51 -2.67
C ALA A 48 -6.33 9.28 -1.21
N HIS A 49 -5.54 8.49 -0.47
CA HIS A 49 -5.76 8.30 0.97
C HIS A 49 -5.55 9.60 1.76
N ARG A 50 -4.50 10.37 1.50
CA ARG A 50 -4.25 11.66 2.20
C ARG A 50 -5.39 12.66 2.06
N GLY A 51 -6.13 12.63 0.95
CA GLY A 51 -7.29 13.49 0.69
C GLY A 51 -8.63 12.97 1.21
N SER A 52 -8.66 11.82 1.88
CA SER A 52 -9.89 11.10 2.24
C SER A 52 -10.22 11.15 3.73
N GLY A 53 -11.51 10.94 4.06
CA GLY A 53 -12.04 10.87 5.43
C GLY A 53 -12.91 12.07 5.81
N ALA A 54 -14.13 11.78 6.28
CA ALA A 54 -15.07 12.81 6.73
C ALA A 54 -14.90 13.13 8.21
N THR A 55 -14.48 12.15 9.00
CA THR A 55 -14.23 12.24 10.44
C THR A 55 -12.74 12.19 10.76
N GLU A 56 -12.39 12.58 11.99
CA GLU A 56 -10.99 12.54 12.46
C GLU A 56 -10.44 11.12 12.52
N ASP A 57 -11.24 10.16 13.00
CA ASP A 57 -10.87 8.75 13.06
C ASP A 57 -10.60 8.18 11.66
N GLU A 58 -11.43 8.53 10.67
CA GLU A 58 -11.22 8.13 9.28
C GLU A 58 -9.95 8.75 8.70
N ARG A 59 -9.71 10.05 8.91
CA ARG A 59 -8.49 10.72 8.44
C ARG A 59 -7.24 10.11 9.06
N SER A 60 -7.28 9.74 10.34
CA SER A 60 -6.18 9.03 11.01
C SER A 60 -5.91 7.69 10.33
N LEU A 61 -6.94 6.88 10.10
CA LEU A 61 -6.81 5.60 9.40
C LEU A 61 -6.26 5.77 7.98
N HIS A 62 -6.81 6.72 7.22
CA HIS A 62 -6.33 7.02 5.87
C HIS A 62 -4.86 7.51 5.87
N GLY A 63 -4.46 8.28 6.89
CA GLY A 63 -3.08 8.70 7.10
C GLY A 63 -2.13 7.52 7.38
N GLU A 64 -2.54 6.56 8.21
CA GLU A 64 -1.79 5.33 8.45
C GLU A 64 -1.60 4.50 7.18
N VAL A 65 -2.65 4.38 6.35
CA VAL A 65 -2.56 3.69 5.05
C VAL A 65 -1.57 4.40 4.11
N ALA A 66 -1.64 5.72 4.01
CA ALA A 66 -0.71 6.49 3.19
C ALA A 66 0.75 6.30 3.64
N ALA A 67 1.00 6.27 4.95
CA ALA A 67 2.33 6.04 5.50
C ALA A 67 2.88 4.64 5.16
N ILE A 68 2.02 3.60 5.15
CA ILE A 68 2.41 2.25 4.72
C ILE A 68 2.77 2.24 3.23
N LEU A 69 1.99 2.92 2.39
CA LEU A 69 2.26 3.02 0.95
C LEU A 69 3.59 3.74 0.67
N ASP A 70 3.89 4.82 1.39
CA ASP A 70 5.18 5.50 1.30
C ASP A 70 6.35 4.58 1.70
N GLN A 71 6.17 3.74 2.73
CA GLN A 71 7.17 2.74 3.13
C GLN A 71 7.39 1.66 2.07
N ILE A 72 6.34 1.23 1.36
CA ILE A 72 6.45 0.26 0.25
C ILE A 72 7.33 0.84 -0.87
N ILE A 73 7.11 2.10 -1.24
CA ILE A 73 7.93 2.82 -2.24
C ILE A 73 9.38 2.91 -1.77
N ALA A 74 9.61 3.31 -0.51
CA ALA A 74 10.96 3.47 0.04
C ALA A 74 11.74 2.15 0.13
N GLY A 75 11.08 1.09 0.62
CA GLY A 75 11.67 -0.23 0.80
C GLY A 75 12.02 -0.91 -0.54
N GLY A 76 11.24 -0.67 -1.60
CA GLY A 76 11.44 -1.34 -2.89
C GLY A 76 11.24 -2.86 -2.83
N ASN A 77 10.56 -3.36 -1.80
CA ASN A 77 10.31 -4.79 -1.61
C ASN A 77 9.42 -5.39 -2.72
N SER A 78 8.66 -4.53 -3.40
CA SER A 78 7.67 -4.93 -4.40
C SER A 78 8.09 -4.58 -5.83
N ILE A 79 9.28 -3.99 -6.03
CA ILE A 79 9.77 -3.50 -7.32
C ILE A 79 11.23 -3.94 -7.51
N ARG A 80 11.49 -4.73 -8.57
CA ARG A 80 12.87 -5.09 -8.93
C ARG A 80 13.57 -3.88 -9.52
N ARG A 81 14.36 -3.18 -8.69
CA ARG A 81 15.30 -2.15 -9.14
C ARG A 81 16.39 -2.84 -9.96
N ARG A 82 16.42 -2.64 -11.28
CA ARG A 82 17.49 -3.11 -12.17
C ARG A 82 18.24 -1.94 -12.77
#